data_AF-A0A954RJ30-F1
#
_entry.id   AF-A0A954RJ30-F1
#
_cell.length_a   1.000
_cell.length_b   1.000
_cell.length_c   1.000
_cell.angle_alpha   90.00
_cell.angle_beta   90.00
_cell.angle_gamma   90.00
#
_symmetry.space_group_name_H-M   'P 1'
#
loop_
_entity.id
_entity.type
_entity.pdbx_description
1 polymer ?
#
loop_
_entity_poly.entity_id
_entity_poly.type
_entity_poly.pdbx_seq_one_letter_code
_entity_poly.pdbx_strand_id
1 'polypeptide(L)'
;MRSMIVLIAVFSTTVAPMYGQVYRWDNGEVIGGTEQLSVIPGANLSRLPLAYADFRNADLSGARFSESILVRANFQDADAADTSFQAANMLGANWENSRITGAMLAGTAGFTAENLYSTASYRERMLGEINLSGANLQSWDFSGQDLTGATFDSAKLSGAVFEDAVITGASFVMTSHQGFVPDQIYSTQSYRDHDLRSIVLHSNNLVGIDLSYQNLSYARLNEVSLRDSDFSGARLFAADLQASGMADSTLRGANLTGALLANTSFVRANLDHAVLASVFINGSLARASLRGANLMTADLSQANLTLAEFDGETVYNDDTLFPAEFDPVAAGLTHHDSIRGDYNGNLTIDAEDIDVLRLKVPRTGFRDSDPAGAFDLNEDGRLDIGDRQMWVTDIAQTWYGDTNLDRVFDSGDLIEALSSGLYEQSPRVTRAGWASGDWNGDGRFDSEDFVVAIADGGYDAGNRGAALDRAVPEPLTVWPLILGCALLGHEHRRRSGWSNRPSAIMRGFVSITR
;
A
#
# COMPACT_ATOMS: atom_id res chain seq x y z
N MET A 1 62.58 -47.95 44.11
CA MET A 1 61.73 -48.64 43.11
C MET A 1 61.05 -47.60 42.25
N ARG A 2 61.29 -47.68 40.92
CA ARG A 2 60.47 -47.25 39.76
C ARG A 2 59.99 -45.79 39.71
N SER A 3 60.56 -44.94 38.83
CA SER A 3 60.29 -44.78 37.37
C SER A 3 59.04 -43.92 37.12
N MET A 4 59.09 -42.65 36.70
CA MET A 4 59.52 -42.04 35.39
C MET A 4 58.41 -42.12 34.32
N ILE A 5 58.29 -41.04 33.50
CA ILE A 5 57.63 -40.92 32.16
C ILE A 5 56.17 -40.42 32.17
N VAL A 6 55.68 -39.44 31.38
CA VAL A 6 56.24 -38.49 30.37
C VAL A 6 55.18 -37.39 30.12
N LEU A 7 55.65 -36.17 29.88
CA LEU A 7 54.93 -35.04 29.29
C LEU A 7 55.08 -35.13 27.76
N ILE A 8 53.99 -35.34 27.00
CA ILE A 8 53.96 -35.11 25.53
C ILE A 8 52.75 -34.22 25.23
N ALA A 9 53.05 -33.02 24.73
CA ALA A 9 52.11 -32.14 24.08
C ALA A 9 51.76 -32.69 22.69
N VAL A 10 50.48 -32.69 22.34
CA VAL A 10 50.05 -32.54 20.94
C VAL A 10 49.22 -31.28 20.89
N PHE A 11 49.77 -30.30 20.19
CA PHE A 11 49.13 -29.04 19.81
C PHE A 11 47.81 -29.34 19.08
N SER A 12 46.71 -28.80 19.60
CA SER A 12 45.63 -28.31 18.75
C SER A 12 45.37 -26.87 19.17
N THR A 13 46.15 -25.97 18.57
CA THR A 13 45.85 -24.55 18.57
C THR A 13 44.81 -24.28 17.50
N THR A 14 43.56 -24.63 17.76
CA THR A 14 42.46 -23.86 17.15
C THR A 14 42.35 -22.60 18.00
N VAL A 15 43.14 -21.59 17.65
CA VAL A 15 42.90 -20.22 18.09
C VAL A 15 41.45 -19.94 17.71
N ALA A 16 40.57 -19.71 18.70
CA ALA A 16 39.24 -19.22 18.44
C ALA A 16 39.38 -17.99 17.51
N PRO A 17 38.65 -17.92 16.39
CA PRO A 17 38.86 -16.87 15.40
C PRO A 17 38.83 -15.52 16.09
N MET A 18 39.92 -14.75 15.94
CA MET A 18 39.92 -13.35 16.40
C MET A 18 38.86 -12.62 15.59
N TYR A 19 37.95 -11.95 16.28
CA TYR A 19 36.92 -11.07 15.71
C TYR A 19 37.55 -10.14 14.66
N GLY A 20 37.47 -10.50 13.39
CA GLY A 20 38.15 -9.75 12.34
C GLY A 20 38.73 -10.54 11.17
N GLN A 21 38.60 -11.87 11.04
CA GLN A 21 39.17 -12.61 9.90
C GLN A 21 38.16 -13.57 9.28
N VAL A 22 38.16 -13.69 7.94
CA VAL A 22 37.46 -14.75 7.21
C VAL A 22 38.49 -15.78 6.75
N TYR A 23 38.24 -17.05 7.03
CA TYR A 23 39.16 -18.15 6.73
C TYR A 23 38.61 -19.02 5.60
N ARG A 24 39.51 -19.72 4.93
CA ARG A 24 39.13 -20.75 3.97
C ARG A 24 38.87 -22.08 4.70
N TRP A 25 37.74 -22.74 4.44
CA TRP A 25 37.40 -24.00 5.11
C TRP A 25 38.24 -25.21 4.63
N ASP A 26 38.90 -25.11 3.48
CA ASP A 26 39.69 -26.19 2.90
C ASP A 26 41.12 -26.25 3.44
N ASN A 27 41.71 -25.12 3.84
CA ASN A 27 43.10 -25.07 4.33
C ASN A 27 43.33 -24.20 5.58
N GLY A 28 42.31 -23.48 6.07
CA GLY A 28 42.39 -22.64 7.27
C GLY A 28 43.14 -21.33 7.09
N GLU A 29 43.54 -20.95 5.86
CA GLU A 29 44.23 -19.69 5.61
C GLU A 29 43.26 -18.50 5.69
N VAL A 30 43.75 -17.37 6.21
CA VAL A 30 43.01 -16.09 6.18
C VAL A 30 42.89 -15.63 4.73
N ILE A 31 41.68 -15.23 4.34
CA ILE A 31 41.43 -14.62 3.03
C ILE A 31 41.95 -13.18 3.07
N GLY A 32 42.87 -12.87 2.17
CA GLY A 32 43.46 -11.52 2.09
C GLY A 32 42.41 -10.43 1.88
N GLY A 33 42.55 -9.31 2.58
CA GLY A 33 41.59 -8.20 2.56
C GLY A 33 40.42 -8.36 3.55
N THR A 34 40.39 -9.44 4.32
CA THR A 34 39.36 -9.69 5.34
C THR A 34 39.86 -9.53 6.77
N GLU A 35 41.11 -9.07 6.97
CA GLU A 35 41.82 -9.12 8.25
C GLU A 35 41.30 -8.18 9.35
N GLN A 36 40.34 -7.32 9.00
CA GLN A 36 39.63 -6.44 9.93
C GLN A 36 38.10 -6.61 9.85
N LEU A 37 37.61 -7.63 9.14
CA LEU A 37 36.18 -7.84 8.92
C LEU A 37 35.60 -8.74 10.00
N SER A 38 34.60 -8.24 10.70
CA SER A 38 33.78 -9.05 11.58
C SER A 38 32.61 -9.62 10.82
N VAL A 39 32.41 -10.94 10.94
CA VAL A 39 31.24 -11.64 10.41
C VAL A 39 30.13 -11.53 11.44
N ILE A 40 29.29 -10.51 11.28
CA ILE A 40 28.18 -10.16 12.16
C ILE A 40 26.97 -9.72 11.32
N PRO A 41 25.77 -9.64 11.92
CA PRO A 41 24.61 -9.07 11.25
C PRO A 41 24.90 -7.69 10.64
N GLY A 42 24.41 -7.46 9.41
CA GLY A 42 24.59 -6.20 8.69
C GLY A 42 26.00 -5.93 8.16
N ALA A 43 26.96 -6.84 8.36
CA ALA A 43 28.34 -6.66 7.89
C ALA A 43 28.41 -6.44 6.37
N ASN A 44 29.31 -5.58 5.93
CA ASN A 44 29.54 -5.33 4.51
C ASN A 44 30.75 -6.13 4.01
N LEU A 45 30.48 -7.15 3.22
CA LEU A 45 31.44 -8.05 2.57
C LEU A 45 31.38 -7.95 1.03
N SER A 46 30.70 -6.94 0.48
CA SER A 46 30.50 -6.78 -0.95
C SER A 46 31.82 -6.65 -1.72
N ARG A 47 31.87 -7.21 -2.94
CA ARG A 47 33.01 -7.19 -3.87
C ARG A 47 34.28 -7.88 -3.37
N LEU A 48 34.20 -8.68 -2.31
CA LEU A 48 35.37 -9.37 -1.77
C LEU A 48 35.64 -10.73 -2.43
N PRO A 49 36.92 -11.16 -2.52
CA PRO A 49 37.32 -12.44 -3.09
C PRO A 49 37.20 -13.58 -2.05
N LEU A 50 35.97 -13.91 -1.67
CA LEU A 50 35.62 -14.85 -0.59
C LEU A 50 35.52 -16.32 -1.05
N ALA A 51 36.34 -16.73 -2.01
CA ALA A 51 36.33 -18.10 -2.49
C ALA A 51 36.76 -19.05 -1.35
N TYR A 52 36.02 -20.15 -1.18
CA TYR A 52 36.21 -21.10 -0.07
C TYR A 52 36.02 -20.50 1.34
N ALA A 53 35.43 -19.32 1.47
CA ALA A 53 35.18 -18.73 2.79
C ALA A 53 34.31 -19.65 3.67
N ASP A 54 34.66 -19.74 4.94
CA ASP A 54 33.91 -20.47 5.97
C ASP A 54 32.93 -19.54 6.69
N PHE A 55 31.64 -19.71 6.43
CA PHE A 55 30.55 -19.01 7.09
C PHE A 55 29.66 -19.97 7.88
N ARG A 56 30.14 -21.18 8.21
CA ARG A 56 29.32 -22.16 8.91
C ARG A 56 28.84 -21.65 10.25
N ASN A 57 27.55 -21.84 10.55
CA ASN A 57 26.91 -21.39 11.78
C ASN A 57 27.00 -19.87 12.03
N ALA A 58 27.37 -19.08 11.02
CA ALA A 58 27.46 -17.63 11.18
C ALA A 58 26.07 -17.00 11.15
N ASP A 59 25.88 -15.97 11.99
CA ASP A 59 24.76 -15.05 11.84
C ASP A 59 25.19 -13.93 10.88
N LEU A 60 24.62 -13.99 9.67
CA LEU A 60 24.82 -13.07 8.57
C LEU A 60 23.58 -12.22 8.31
N SER A 61 22.59 -12.22 9.21
CA SER A 61 21.33 -11.53 8.97
C SER A 61 21.54 -10.07 8.53
N GLY A 62 20.94 -9.69 7.39
CA GLY A 62 21.10 -8.36 6.79
C GLY A 62 22.50 -8.02 6.24
N ALA A 63 23.45 -8.96 6.22
CA ALA A 63 24.79 -8.73 5.68
C ALA A 63 24.76 -8.48 4.15
N ARG A 64 25.84 -7.94 3.61
CA ARG A 64 25.97 -7.61 2.19
C ARG A 64 27.15 -8.32 1.56
N PHE A 65 26.88 -9.12 0.55
CA PHE A 65 27.83 -9.86 -0.28
C PHE A 65 27.70 -9.49 -1.77
N SER A 66 27.04 -8.37 -2.10
CA SER A 66 26.79 -7.98 -3.49
C SER A 66 28.09 -7.96 -4.31
N GLU A 67 28.06 -8.53 -5.52
CA GLU A 67 29.19 -8.64 -6.45
C GLU A 67 30.43 -9.40 -5.89
N SER A 68 30.29 -10.17 -4.81
CA SER A 68 31.41 -10.93 -4.22
C SER A 68 31.68 -12.24 -4.95
N ILE A 69 32.91 -12.75 -4.81
CA ILE A 69 33.29 -14.07 -5.31
C ILE A 69 33.18 -15.07 -4.17
N LEU A 70 32.10 -15.84 -4.14
CA LEU A 70 31.77 -16.84 -3.12
C LEU A 70 31.88 -18.28 -3.66
N VAL A 71 32.72 -18.47 -4.68
CA VAL A 71 32.96 -19.78 -5.30
C VAL A 71 33.39 -20.77 -4.22
N ARG A 72 32.60 -21.84 -4.06
CA ARG A 72 32.81 -22.89 -3.05
C ARG A 72 32.85 -22.38 -1.60
N ALA A 73 32.28 -21.21 -1.30
CA ALA A 73 32.07 -20.78 0.09
C ALA A 73 31.12 -21.73 0.82
N ASN A 74 31.22 -21.81 2.14
CA ASN A 74 30.43 -22.72 2.96
C ASN A 74 29.50 -21.94 3.89
N PHE A 75 28.21 -21.93 3.56
CA PHE A 75 27.12 -21.34 4.34
C PHE A 75 26.31 -22.38 5.12
N GLN A 76 26.85 -23.59 5.32
CA GLN A 76 26.13 -24.62 6.05
C GLN A 76 25.74 -24.15 7.46
N ASP A 77 24.48 -24.36 7.83
CA ASP A 77 23.88 -23.91 9.11
C ASP A 77 23.95 -22.39 9.36
N ALA A 78 24.30 -21.57 8.36
CA ALA A 78 24.35 -20.12 8.50
C ALA A 78 22.94 -19.51 8.51
N ASP A 79 22.77 -18.44 9.29
CA ASP A 79 21.60 -17.57 9.17
C ASP A 79 21.91 -16.45 8.19
N ALA A 80 21.37 -16.54 6.98
CA ALA A 80 21.52 -15.54 5.93
C ALA A 80 20.18 -14.88 5.58
N ALA A 81 19.30 -14.73 6.57
CA ALA A 81 18.07 -13.95 6.42
C ALA A 81 18.38 -12.51 5.97
N ASP A 82 17.57 -11.95 5.08
CA ASP A 82 17.69 -10.58 4.57
C ASP A 82 19.08 -10.21 3.99
N THR A 83 19.89 -11.21 3.67
CA THR A 83 21.27 -11.02 3.23
C THR A 83 21.30 -10.70 1.74
N SER A 84 22.06 -9.68 1.35
CA SER A 84 22.20 -9.31 -0.06
C SER A 84 23.31 -10.09 -0.75
N PHE A 85 22.97 -11.00 -1.67
CA PHE A 85 23.90 -11.71 -2.54
C PHE A 85 23.85 -11.20 -3.99
N GLN A 86 23.27 -10.03 -4.24
CA GLN A 86 23.02 -9.53 -5.59
C GLN A 86 24.27 -9.57 -6.47
N ALA A 87 24.16 -10.19 -7.64
CA ALA A 87 25.26 -10.37 -8.60
C ALA A 87 26.51 -11.10 -8.05
N ALA A 88 26.42 -11.80 -6.92
CA ALA A 88 27.53 -12.60 -6.40
C ALA A 88 27.74 -13.89 -7.21
N ASN A 89 28.99 -14.34 -7.30
CA ASN A 89 29.32 -15.63 -7.90
C ASN A 89 29.43 -16.69 -6.81
N MET A 90 28.47 -17.60 -6.74
CA MET A 90 28.30 -18.58 -5.67
C MET A 90 28.46 -20.02 -6.19
N LEU A 91 29.17 -20.19 -7.30
CA LEU A 91 29.36 -21.50 -7.94
C LEU A 91 29.92 -22.52 -6.96
N GLY A 92 29.14 -23.59 -6.72
CA GLY A 92 29.52 -24.69 -5.83
C GLY A 92 29.55 -24.32 -4.35
N ALA A 93 28.94 -23.20 -3.94
CA ALA A 93 28.76 -22.87 -2.53
C ALA A 93 27.85 -23.90 -1.84
N ASN A 94 28.13 -24.21 -0.58
CA ASN A 94 27.31 -25.09 0.25
C ASN A 94 26.26 -24.29 1.01
N TRP A 95 24.99 -24.66 0.90
CA TRP A 95 23.85 -23.99 1.52
C TRP A 95 23.05 -24.90 2.46
N GLU A 96 23.57 -26.09 2.71
CA GLU A 96 22.88 -27.11 3.51
C GLU A 96 22.43 -26.54 4.86
N ASN A 97 21.13 -26.67 5.14
CA ASN A 97 20.52 -26.24 6.40
C ASN A 97 20.67 -24.73 6.74
N SER A 98 21.03 -23.89 5.77
CA SER A 98 21.05 -22.43 5.94
C SER A 98 19.64 -21.83 5.98
N ARG A 99 19.47 -20.66 6.61
CA ARG A 99 18.26 -19.84 6.51
C ARG A 99 18.46 -18.71 5.51
N ILE A 100 17.50 -18.49 4.62
CA ILE A 100 17.60 -17.54 3.50
C ILE A 100 16.30 -16.78 3.23
N THR A 101 15.39 -16.70 4.21
CA THR A 101 14.18 -15.89 4.12
C THR A 101 14.57 -14.42 3.87
N GLY A 102 13.92 -13.73 2.93
CA GLY A 102 14.28 -12.37 2.54
C GLY A 102 15.61 -12.20 1.80
N ALA A 103 16.37 -13.27 1.53
CA ALA A 103 17.67 -13.16 0.90
C ALA A 103 17.58 -12.60 -0.54
N MET A 104 18.48 -11.67 -0.88
CA MET A 104 18.51 -11.04 -2.20
C MET A 104 19.47 -11.77 -3.14
N LEU A 105 18.97 -12.70 -3.95
CA LEU A 105 19.73 -13.56 -4.85
C LEU A 105 19.67 -13.14 -6.33
N ALA A 106 19.14 -11.94 -6.61
CA ALA A 106 19.03 -11.40 -7.97
C ALA A 106 20.38 -11.39 -8.71
N GLY A 107 20.40 -11.93 -9.92
CA GLY A 107 21.58 -11.94 -10.78
C GLY A 107 22.77 -12.77 -10.27
N THR A 108 22.58 -13.61 -9.25
CA THR A 108 23.63 -14.51 -8.77
C THR A 108 24.05 -15.51 -9.84
N ALA A 109 25.34 -15.86 -9.84
CA ALA A 109 25.86 -16.93 -10.68
C ALA A 109 26.06 -18.20 -9.86
N GLY A 110 25.56 -19.33 -10.35
CA GLY A 110 25.81 -20.65 -9.76
C GLY A 110 24.94 -21.04 -8.58
N PHE A 111 23.91 -20.26 -8.22
CA PHE A 111 22.85 -20.68 -7.30
C PHE A 111 21.84 -21.55 -8.05
N THR A 112 21.62 -22.78 -7.59
CA THR A 112 20.80 -23.80 -8.27
C THR A 112 19.57 -24.20 -7.45
N ALA A 113 18.64 -24.93 -8.08
CA ALA A 113 17.51 -25.54 -7.39
C ALA A 113 17.96 -26.45 -6.23
N GLU A 114 19.04 -27.23 -6.44
CA GLU A 114 19.61 -28.09 -5.40
C GLU A 114 20.11 -27.26 -4.20
N ASN A 115 20.70 -26.09 -4.44
CA ASN A 115 21.07 -25.18 -3.36
C ASN A 115 19.85 -24.71 -2.58
N LEU A 116 18.81 -24.23 -3.27
CA LEU A 116 17.55 -23.81 -2.63
C LEU A 116 16.95 -24.95 -1.79
N TYR A 117 16.80 -26.15 -2.36
CA TYR A 117 16.16 -27.29 -1.71
C TYR A 117 16.93 -27.83 -0.50
N SER A 118 18.25 -27.60 -0.46
CA SER A 118 19.10 -28.01 0.67
C SER A 118 18.94 -27.12 1.91
N THR A 119 18.33 -25.93 1.77
CA THR A 119 18.21 -24.96 2.88
C THR A 119 17.22 -25.43 3.96
N ALA A 120 17.35 -24.86 5.16
CA ALA A 120 16.33 -25.00 6.20
C ALA A 120 15.05 -24.26 5.78
N SER A 121 15.16 -23.03 5.27
CA SER A 121 14.03 -22.22 4.79
C SER A 121 13.11 -22.96 3.82
N TYR A 122 13.66 -23.67 2.82
CA TYR A 122 12.85 -24.45 1.87
C TYR A 122 12.09 -25.61 2.54
N ARG A 123 12.74 -26.33 3.46
CA ARG A 123 12.12 -27.46 4.18
C ARG A 123 11.05 -26.99 5.16
N GLU A 124 11.25 -25.81 5.75
CA GLU A 124 10.33 -25.15 6.68
C GLU A 124 9.22 -24.37 5.96
N ARG A 125 9.24 -24.31 4.62
CA ARG A 125 8.28 -23.56 3.77
C ARG A 125 8.32 -22.05 3.96
N MET A 126 9.47 -21.50 4.34
CA MET A 126 9.64 -20.08 4.69
C MET A 126 10.56 -19.37 3.69
N LEU A 127 10.02 -19.07 2.50
CA LEU A 127 10.73 -18.35 1.44
C LEU A 127 10.17 -16.94 1.20
N GLY A 128 9.42 -16.40 2.17
CA GLY A 128 8.92 -15.03 2.12
C GLY A 128 10.02 -14.02 1.81
N GLU A 129 9.68 -13.02 1.01
CA GLU A 129 10.52 -11.89 0.59
C GLU A 129 11.81 -12.26 -0.16
N ILE A 130 12.04 -13.55 -0.50
CA ILE A 130 13.22 -13.95 -1.28
C ILE A 130 13.21 -13.27 -2.65
N ASN A 131 14.36 -12.78 -3.09
CA ASN A 131 14.48 -12.17 -4.41
C ASN A 131 15.30 -13.06 -5.35
N LEU A 132 14.63 -13.63 -6.35
CA LEU A 132 15.17 -14.47 -7.42
C LEU A 132 15.04 -13.80 -8.80
N SER A 133 14.98 -12.46 -8.85
CA SER A 133 14.85 -11.70 -10.10
C SER A 133 15.94 -12.06 -11.11
N GLY A 134 15.53 -12.26 -12.36
CA GLY A 134 16.41 -12.61 -13.48
C GLY A 134 17.02 -14.02 -13.43
N ALA A 135 16.72 -14.82 -12.41
CA ALA A 135 17.24 -16.18 -12.29
C ALA A 135 16.64 -17.13 -13.33
N ASN A 136 17.38 -18.20 -13.65
CA ASN A 136 16.82 -19.31 -14.42
C ASN A 136 16.16 -20.31 -13.48
N LEU A 137 14.84 -20.19 -13.32
CA LEU A 137 14.02 -21.00 -12.41
C LEU A 137 13.23 -22.09 -13.15
N GLN A 138 13.66 -22.42 -14.37
CA GLN A 138 13.00 -23.42 -15.19
C GLN A 138 12.91 -24.74 -14.44
N SER A 139 11.69 -25.26 -14.30
CA SER A 139 11.40 -26.52 -13.58
C SER A 139 11.76 -26.54 -12.09
N TRP A 140 11.89 -25.37 -11.46
CA TRP A 140 12.02 -25.30 -10.01
C TRP A 140 10.66 -25.59 -9.35
N ASP A 141 10.71 -26.16 -8.16
CA ASP A 141 9.56 -26.59 -7.37
C ASP A 141 9.42 -25.70 -6.15
N PHE A 142 8.40 -24.85 -6.15
CA PHE A 142 8.00 -24.01 -5.03
C PHE A 142 6.73 -24.52 -4.35
N SER A 143 6.40 -25.81 -4.49
CA SER A 143 5.13 -26.34 -4.03
C SER A 143 4.96 -26.18 -2.52
N GLY A 144 3.85 -25.57 -2.11
CA GLY A 144 3.49 -25.29 -0.73
C GLY A 144 4.49 -24.42 0.02
N GLN A 145 5.31 -23.62 -0.68
CA GLN A 145 6.19 -22.63 -0.07
C GLN A 145 5.39 -21.36 0.28
N ASP A 146 5.72 -20.73 1.40
CA ASP A 146 5.38 -19.33 1.61
C ASP A 146 6.31 -18.47 0.76
N LEU A 147 5.76 -17.83 -0.27
CA LEU A 147 6.43 -16.90 -1.17
C LEU A 147 5.86 -15.48 -1.01
N THR A 148 5.27 -15.19 0.14
CA THR A 148 4.72 -13.88 0.45
C THR A 148 5.77 -12.79 0.22
N GLY A 149 5.48 -11.82 -0.66
CA GLY A 149 6.43 -10.75 -1.04
C GLY A 149 7.67 -11.19 -1.84
N ALA A 150 7.79 -12.45 -2.25
CA ALA A 150 8.92 -12.93 -3.05
C ALA A 150 8.97 -12.26 -4.43
N THR A 151 10.18 -12.09 -4.99
CA THR A 151 10.37 -11.41 -6.28
C THR A 151 10.95 -12.35 -7.34
N PHE A 152 10.23 -12.49 -8.44
CA PHE A 152 10.58 -13.31 -9.61
C PHE A 152 10.74 -12.48 -10.90
N ASP A 153 10.88 -11.16 -10.78
CA ASP A 153 10.90 -10.24 -11.92
C ASP A 153 11.92 -10.66 -12.99
N SER A 154 11.46 -10.73 -14.24
CA SER A 154 12.25 -11.17 -15.40
C SER A 154 12.89 -12.57 -15.28
N ALA A 155 12.50 -13.39 -14.30
CA ALA A 155 13.00 -14.75 -14.14
C ALA A 155 12.43 -15.70 -15.21
N LYS A 156 13.16 -16.79 -15.48
CA LYS A 156 12.67 -17.86 -16.34
C LYS A 156 11.81 -18.84 -15.57
N LEU A 157 10.50 -18.77 -15.78
CA LEU A 157 9.51 -19.54 -15.02
C LEU A 157 8.88 -20.69 -15.82
N SER A 158 9.41 -20.98 -17.01
CA SER A 158 8.95 -22.12 -17.82
C SER A 158 8.95 -23.42 -17.00
N GLY A 159 7.77 -23.99 -16.76
CA GLY A 159 7.60 -25.23 -16.00
C GLY A 159 7.95 -25.15 -14.51
N ALA A 160 8.18 -23.96 -13.96
CA ALA A 160 8.25 -23.79 -12.50
C ALA A 160 6.90 -24.13 -11.86
N VAL A 161 6.93 -24.80 -10.71
CA VAL A 161 5.73 -25.30 -10.02
C VAL A 161 5.44 -24.43 -8.81
N PHE A 162 4.22 -23.91 -8.71
CA PHE A 162 3.73 -23.07 -7.61
C PHE A 162 2.52 -23.71 -6.91
N GLU A 163 2.35 -25.03 -7.06
CA GLU A 163 1.22 -25.76 -6.50
C GLU A 163 1.13 -25.54 -5.00
N ASP A 164 -0.03 -25.13 -4.50
CA ASP A 164 -0.26 -24.81 -3.08
C ASP A 164 0.64 -23.70 -2.49
N ALA A 165 1.42 -22.97 -3.30
CA ALA A 165 2.24 -21.87 -2.78
C ALA A 165 1.39 -20.68 -2.34
N VAL A 166 1.86 -19.92 -1.35
CA VAL A 166 1.28 -18.63 -0.95
C VAL A 166 2.04 -17.53 -1.67
N ILE A 167 1.36 -16.74 -2.51
CA ILE A 167 1.97 -15.74 -3.41
C ILE A 167 1.42 -14.32 -3.20
N THR A 168 0.81 -14.05 -2.05
CA THR A 168 0.34 -12.70 -1.68
C THR A 168 1.50 -11.71 -1.71
N GLY A 169 1.34 -10.57 -2.39
CA GLY A 169 2.43 -9.60 -2.57
C GLY A 169 3.61 -10.04 -3.45
N ALA A 170 3.60 -11.26 -3.98
CA ALA A 170 4.71 -11.74 -4.82
C ALA A 170 4.75 -11.01 -6.17
N SER A 171 5.95 -10.87 -6.71
CA SER A 171 6.21 -10.10 -7.93
C SER A 171 6.69 -10.97 -9.09
N PHE A 172 6.02 -10.82 -10.23
CA PHE A 172 6.25 -11.57 -11.46
C PHE A 172 6.45 -10.64 -12.65
N VAL A 173 7.05 -9.46 -12.45
CA VAL A 173 7.18 -8.42 -13.49
C VAL A 173 7.87 -8.96 -14.74
N MET A 174 7.27 -8.75 -15.91
CA MET A 174 7.85 -9.13 -17.20
C MET A 174 8.31 -10.61 -17.27
N THR A 175 7.50 -11.56 -16.81
CA THR A 175 7.86 -12.99 -16.80
C THR A 175 7.17 -13.82 -17.87
N SER A 176 6.08 -13.33 -18.49
CA SER A 176 5.30 -14.09 -19.47
C SER A 176 6.11 -14.48 -20.71
N HIS A 177 7.03 -13.63 -21.16
CA HIS A 177 7.95 -13.92 -22.26
C HIS A 177 9.02 -14.96 -21.91
N GLN A 178 9.13 -15.33 -20.63
CA GLN A 178 10.03 -16.36 -20.10
C GLN A 178 9.25 -17.61 -19.60
N GLY A 179 8.00 -17.75 -20.02
CA GLY A 179 7.17 -18.94 -19.79
C GLY A 179 6.29 -18.91 -18.54
N PHE A 180 6.11 -17.73 -17.92
CA PHE A 180 5.05 -17.55 -16.93
C PHE A 180 3.67 -17.59 -17.59
N VAL A 181 2.75 -18.39 -17.04
CA VAL A 181 1.40 -18.60 -17.60
C VAL A 181 0.33 -18.56 -16.50
N PRO A 182 -0.93 -18.20 -16.82
CA PRO A 182 -2.03 -18.17 -15.85
C PRO A 182 -2.20 -19.45 -15.01
N ASP A 183 -1.98 -20.63 -15.58
CA ASP A 183 -2.07 -21.92 -14.88
C ASP A 183 -1.18 -22.00 -13.63
N GLN A 184 -0.05 -21.27 -13.63
CA GLN A 184 0.82 -21.20 -12.45
C GLN A 184 0.19 -20.41 -11.31
N ILE A 185 -0.62 -19.39 -11.60
CA ILE A 185 -1.40 -18.67 -10.57
C ILE A 185 -2.54 -19.57 -10.07
N TYR A 186 -3.27 -20.22 -10.98
CA TYR A 186 -4.44 -21.05 -10.63
C TYR A 186 -4.10 -22.23 -9.70
N SER A 187 -2.87 -22.74 -9.75
CA SER A 187 -2.42 -23.85 -8.90
C SER A 187 -2.02 -23.43 -7.48
N THR A 188 -1.93 -22.13 -7.19
CA THR A 188 -1.48 -21.62 -5.89
C THR A 188 -2.55 -21.77 -4.81
N GLN A 189 -2.10 -21.81 -3.55
CA GLN A 189 -3.02 -21.72 -2.42
C GLN A 189 -3.71 -20.35 -2.40
N SER A 190 -2.97 -19.26 -2.64
CA SER A 190 -3.51 -17.89 -2.72
C SER A 190 -4.72 -17.76 -3.66
N TYR A 191 -4.67 -18.36 -4.85
CA TYR A 191 -5.79 -18.33 -5.81
C TYR A 191 -7.03 -19.06 -5.27
N ARG A 192 -6.86 -20.22 -4.62
CA ARG A 192 -7.96 -21.00 -4.02
C ARG A 192 -8.56 -20.30 -2.81
N ASP A 193 -7.74 -19.59 -2.05
CA ASP A 193 -8.15 -18.82 -0.88
C ASP A 193 -8.78 -17.47 -1.29
N HIS A 194 -8.86 -17.18 -2.59
CA HIS A 194 -9.32 -15.92 -3.16
C HIS A 194 -8.53 -14.70 -2.67
N ASP A 195 -7.24 -14.89 -2.36
CA ASP A 195 -6.36 -13.84 -1.85
C ASP A 195 -5.09 -13.71 -2.70
N LEU A 196 -5.16 -12.78 -3.65
CA LEU A 196 -4.04 -12.34 -4.48
C LEU A 196 -3.70 -10.87 -4.19
N ARG A 197 -3.97 -10.39 -2.97
CA ARG A 197 -3.70 -9.00 -2.61
C ARG A 197 -2.25 -8.63 -2.90
N SER A 198 -2.05 -7.40 -3.35
CA SER A 198 -0.73 -6.83 -3.61
C SER A 198 0.15 -7.57 -4.62
N ILE A 199 -0.35 -8.60 -5.31
CA ILE A 199 0.41 -9.30 -6.34
C ILE A 199 0.87 -8.32 -7.43
N VAL A 200 2.09 -8.49 -7.92
CA VAL A 200 2.68 -7.62 -8.95
C VAL A 200 2.82 -8.41 -10.25
N LEU A 201 2.00 -8.09 -11.23
CA LEU A 201 1.95 -8.73 -12.55
C LEU A 201 2.33 -7.77 -13.69
N HIS A 202 2.83 -6.58 -13.39
CA HIS A 202 3.21 -5.52 -14.34
C HIS A 202 3.91 -6.03 -15.61
N SER A 203 3.49 -5.48 -16.76
CA SER A 203 4.02 -5.77 -18.10
C SER A 203 3.99 -7.24 -18.54
N ASN A 204 3.08 -8.06 -17.98
CA ASN A 204 2.84 -9.42 -18.47
C ASN A 204 1.77 -9.48 -19.56
N ASN A 205 1.79 -10.58 -20.32
CA ASN A 205 0.69 -10.99 -21.17
C ASN A 205 -0.15 -12.07 -20.48
N LEU A 206 -1.34 -11.71 -20.01
CA LEU A 206 -2.28 -12.57 -19.28
C LEU A 206 -3.65 -12.56 -19.96
N VAL A 207 -3.67 -12.58 -21.30
CA VAL A 207 -4.91 -12.67 -22.08
C VAL A 207 -5.71 -13.90 -21.66
N GLY A 208 -7.00 -13.70 -21.39
CA GLY A 208 -7.91 -14.75 -20.97
C GLY A 208 -7.74 -15.23 -19.53
N ILE A 209 -7.00 -14.51 -18.68
CA ILE A 209 -6.88 -14.90 -17.27
C ILE A 209 -8.24 -14.79 -16.56
N ASP A 210 -8.54 -15.79 -15.73
CA ASP A 210 -9.68 -15.78 -14.80
C ASP A 210 -9.18 -15.33 -13.44
N LEU A 211 -9.68 -14.19 -13.00
CA LEU A 211 -9.48 -13.57 -11.69
C LEU A 211 -10.83 -13.26 -11.04
N SER A 212 -11.89 -13.97 -11.44
CA SER A 212 -13.23 -13.82 -10.87
C SER A 212 -13.21 -14.10 -9.37
N TYR A 213 -13.90 -13.24 -8.62
CA TYR A 213 -14.02 -13.26 -7.15
C TYR A 213 -12.70 -13.17 -6.37
N GLN A 214 -11.57 -12.92 -7.03
CA GLN A 214 -10.28 -12.78 -6.37
C GLN A 214 -10.18 -11.45 -5.62
N ASN A 215 -9.52 -11.47 -4.47
CA ASN A 215 -9.06 -10.26 -3.83
C ASN A 215 -7.73 -9.81 -4.44
N LEU A 216 -7.77 -8.71 -5.20
CA LEU A 216 -6.64 -8.08 -5.88
C LEU A 216 -6.39 -6.68 -5.33
N SER A 217 -6.81 -6.41 -4.08
CA SER A 217 -6.61 -5.10 -3.48
C SER A 217 -5.12 -4.75 -3.47
N TYR A 218 -4.79 -3.54 -3.93
CA TYR A 218 -3.43 -3.03 -4.13
C TYR A 218 -2.55 -3.83 -5.12
N ALA A 219 -3.13 -4.73 -5.93
CA ALA A 219 -2.37 -5.44 -6.96
C ALA A 219 -1.82 -4.46 -8.02
N ARG A 220 -0.66 -4.79 -8.59
CA ARG A 220 -0.06 -4.01 -9.70
C ARG A 220 -0.24 -4.76 -11.01
N LEU A 221 -1.20 -4.31 -11.79
CA LEU A 221 -1.60 -4.83 -13.10
C LEU A 221 -1.34 -3.79 -14.22
N ASN A 222 -0.53 -2.78 -13.96
CA ASN A 222 -0.24 -1.72 -14.92
C ASN A 222 0.55 -2.26 -16.11
N GLU A 223 0.22 -1.80 -17.31
CA GLU A 223 0.77 -2.26 -18.59
C GLU A 223 0.60 -3.77 -18.87
N VAL A 224 -0.34 -4.44 -18.19
CA VAL A 224 -0.65 -5.85 -18.44
C VAL A 224 -1.64 -5.97 -19.61
N SER A 225 -1.41 -6.95 -20.48
CA SER A 225 -2.41 -7.35 -21.48
C SER A 225 -3.43 -8.29 -20.83
N LEU A 226 -4.62 -7.76 -20.54
CA LEU A 226 -5.75 -8.41 -19.88
C LEU A 226 -6.95 -8.58 -20.84
N ARG A 227 -6.71 -8.66 -22.15
CA ARG A 227 -7.79 -8.86 -23.13
C ARG A 227 -8.50 -10.19 -22.87
N ASP A 228 -9.81 -10.24 -23.05
CA ASP A 228 -10.65 -11.44 -22.83
C ASP A 228 -10.60 -12.01 -21.39
N SER A 229 -10.14 -11.23 -20.40
CA SER A 229 -10.05 -11.69 -19.00
C SER A 229 -11.38 -11.63 -18.25
N ASP A 230 -11.49 -12.38 -17.15
CA ASP A 230 -12.63 -12.34 -16.24
C ASP A 230 -12.19 -11.82 -14.86
N PHE A 231 -12.82 -10.75 -14.40
CA PHE A 231 -12.69 -10.11 -13.10
C PHE A 231 -14.07 -10.00 -12.42
N SER A 232 -15.04 -10.82 -12.81
CA SER A 232 -16.39 -10.78 -12.25
C SER A 232 -16.35 -10.90 -10.72
N GLY A 233 -16.93 -9.94 -10.01
CA GLY A 233 -16.95 -9.89 -8.54
C GLY A 233 -15.57 -9.73 -7.88
N ALA A 234 -14.50 -9.44 -8.63
CA ALA A 234 -13.17 -9.24 -8.06
C ALA A 234 -13.11 -7.97 -7.21
N ARG A 235 -12.26 -7.98 -6.18
CA ARG A 235 -11.95 -6.78 -5.37
C ARG A 235 -10.65 -6.17 -5.88
N LEU A 236 -10.74 -5.04 -6.56
CA LEU A 236 -9.64 -4.29 -7.16
C LEU A 236 -9.40 -2.96 -6.43
N PHE A 237 -9.77 -2.90 -5.15
CA PHE A 237 -9.58 -1.70 -4.33
C PHE A 237 -8.14 -1.22 -4.42
N ALA A 238 -7.93 0.04 -4.82
CA ALA A 238 -6.61 0.64 -4.98
C ALA A 238 -5.64 -0.11 -5.92
N ALA A 239 -6.11 -1.02 -6.76
CA ALA A 239 -5.27 -1.73 -7.71
C ALA A 239 -4.74 -0.76 -8.79
N ASP A 240 -3.51 -0.96 -9.22
CA ASP A 240 -2.91 -0.19 -10.31
C ASP A 240 -3.15 -0.93 -11.64
N LEU A 241 -4.08 -0.46 -12.47
CA LEU A 241 -4.34 -1.01 -13.80
C LEU A 241 -3.91 -0.05 -14.91
N GLN A 242 -3.11 0.98 -14.61
CA GLN A 242 -2.77 2.03 -15.58
C GLN A 242 -2.18 1.46 -16.87
N ALA A 243 -2.62 2.01 -18.00
CA ALA A 243 -2.21 1.59 -19.34
C ALA A 243 -2.40 0.08 -19.64
N SER A 244 -3.23 -0.63 -18.86
CA SER A 244 -3.56 -2.03 -19.15
C SER A 244 -4.57 -2.15 -20.30
N GLY A 245 -4.46 -3.24 -21.05
CA GLY A 245 -5.38 -3.56 -22.14
C GLY A 245 -6.47 -4.50 -21.65
N MET A 246 -7.64 -3.98 -21.31
CA MET A 246 -8.79 -4.74 -20.79
C MET A 246 -9.93 -4.88 -21.82
N ALA A 247 -9.61 -4.82 -23.11
CA ALA A 247 -10.62 -4.96 -24.15
C ALA A 247 -11.30 -6.34 -24.06
N ASP A 248 -12.62 -6.38 -24.29
CA ASP A 248 -13.42 -7.60 -24.26
C ASP A 248 -13.40 -8.36 -22.90
N SER A 249 -12.93 -7.74 -21.83
CA SER A 249 -12.92 -8.33 -20.48
C SER A 249 -14.28 -8.24 -19.80
N THR A 250 -14.51 -9.09 -18.79
CA THR A 250 -15.68 -9.02 -17.92
C THR A 250 -15.27 -8.56 -16.53
N LEU A 251 -15.85 -7.48 -16.04
CA LEU A 251 -15.66 -6.92 -14.70
C LEU A 251 -17.01 -6.79 -13.97
N ARG A 252 -17.97 -7.65 -14.30
CA ARG A 252 -19.33 -7.56 -13.76
C ARG A 252 -19.30 -7.63 -12.23
N GLY A 253 -19.85 -6.63 -11.55
CA GLY A 253 -19.87 -6.58 -10.08
C GLY A 253 -18.50 -6.42 -9.42
N ALA A 254 -17.44 -6.12 -10.18
CA ALA A 254 -16.12 -5.89 -9.61
C ALA A 254 -16.09 -4.58 -8.82
N ASN A 255 -15.36 -4.55 -7.70
CA ASN A 255 -15.13 -3.34 -6.92
C ASN A 255 -13.79 -2.72 -7.36
N LEU A 256 -13.83 -1.63 -8.13
CA LEU A 256 -12.65 -0.86 -8.58
C LEU A 256 -12.48 0.44 -7.79
N THR A 257 -13.10 0.58 -6.62
CA THR A 257 -13.02 1.81 -5.84
C THR A 257 -11.56 2.22 -5.61
N GLY A 258 -11.25 3.47 -5.95
CA GLY A 258 -9.90 4.03 -5.81
C GLY A 258 -8.82 3.42 -6.72
N ALA A 259 -9.16 2.52 -7.65
CA ALA A 259 -8.21 1.94 -8.59
C ALA A 259 -7.58 3.00 -9.51
N LEU A 260 -6.31 2.80 -9.87
CA LEU A 260 -5.61 3.66 -10.82
C LEU A 260 -5.88 3.15 -12.24
N LEU A 261 -6.75 3.86 -12.96
CA LEU A 261 -7.23 3.45 -14.29
C LEU A 261 -6.75 4.36 -15.44
N ALA A 262 -5.81 5.27 -15.17
CA ALA A 262 -5.29 6.17 -16.20
C ALA A 262 -4.77 5.40 -17.42
N ASN A 263 -5.18 5.82 -18.62
CA ASN A 263 -4.87 5.24 -19.91
C ASN A 263 -5.31 3.78 -20.11
N THR A 264 -6.21 3.26 -19.26
CA THR A 264 -6.73 1.88 -19.38
C THR A 264 -7.74 1.78 -20.52
N SER A 265 -7.68 0.70 -21.30
CA SER A 265 -8.64 0.46 -22.38
C SER A 265 -9.67 -0.59 -21.98
N PHE A 266 -10.92 -0.15 -21.79
CA PHE A 266 -12.10 -0.98 -21.51
C PHE A 266 -12.98 -1.18 -22.75
N VAL A 267 -12.40 -1.11 -23.95
CA VAL A 267 -13.17 -1.23 -25.20
C VAL A 267 -13.93 -2.56 -25.24
N ARG A 268 -15.26 -2.50 -25.38
CA ARG A 268 -16.16 -3.68 -25.33
C ARG A 268 -16.11 -4.48 -24.02
N ALA A 269 -15.57 -3.92 -22.94
CA ALA A 269 -15.60 -4.58 -21.65
C ALA A 269 -17.02 -4.59 -21.06
N ASN A 270 -17.34 -5.60 -20.26
CA ASN A 270 -18.55 -5.66 -19.47
C ASN A 270 -18.27 -5.18 -18.04
N LEU A 271 -18.66 -3.96 -17.70
CA LEU A 271 -18.55 -3.34 -16.37
C LEU A 271 -19.93 -3.30 -15.68
N ASP A 272 -20.87 -4.17 -16.04
CA ASP A 272 -22.20 -4.18 -15.46
C ASP A 272 -22.13 -4.36 -13.94
N HIS A 273 -22.82 -3.52 -13.18
CA HIS A 273 -22.82 -3.49 -11.71
C HIS A 273 -21.43 -3.29 -11.07
N ALA A 274 -20.42 -2.90 -11.83
CA ALA A 274 -19.11 -2.58 -11.26
C ALA A 274 -19.18 -1.31 -10.40
N VAL A 275 -18.39 -1.27 -9.34
CA VAL A 275 -18.18 -0.07 -8.52
C VAL A 275 -16.96 0.65 -9.05
N LEU A 276 -17.18 1.80 -9.69
CA LEU A 276 -16.14 2.67 -10.27
C LEU A 276 -16.06 3.98 -9.49
N ALA A 277 -16.44 3.97 -8.21
CA ALA A 277 -16.41 5.16 -7.39
C ALA A 277 -14.97 5.66 -7.17
N SER A 278 -14.78 6.97 -7.16
CA SER A 278 -13.48 7.60 -6.91
C SER A 278 -12.37 7.19 -7.89
N VAL A 279 -12.68 6.75 -9.11
CA VAL A 279 -11.66 6.42 -10.13
C VAL A 279 -11.39 7.60 -11.06
N PHE A 280 -10.21 7.60 -11.69
CA PHE A 280 -9.89 8.50 -12.81
C PHE A 280 -9.69 7.69 -14.09
N ILE A 281 -10.51 7.95 -15.11
CA ILE A 281 -10.44 7.30 -16.42
C ILE A 281 -10.34 8.35 -17.51
N ASN A 282 -9.18 8.43 -18.15
CA ASN A 282 -8.95 9.16 -19.41
C ASN A 282 -8.75 8.21 -20.61
N GLY A 283 -9.02 6.92 -20.41
CA GLY A 283 -8.91 5.87 -21.43
C GLY A 283 -10.20 5.68 -22.23
N SER A 284 -10.30 4.54 -22.91
CA SER A 284 -11.44 4.25 -23.79
C SER A 284 -12.42 3.28 -23.16
N LEU A 285 -13.67 3.72 -22.98
CA LEU A 285 -14.83 2.91 -22.60
C LEU A 285 -15.74 2.65 -23.82
N ALA A 286 -15.21 2.82 -25.03
CA ALA A 286 -16.02 2.72 -26.24
C ALA A 286 -16.67 1.33 -26.35
N ARG A 287 -17.99 1.29 -26.50
CA ARG A 287 -18.81 0.07 -26.54
C ARG A 287 -18.75 -0.79 -25.28
N ALA A 288 -18.27 -0.26 -24.16
CA ALA A 288 -18.36 -0.95 -22.88
C ALA A 288 -19.81 -0.93 -22.39
N SER A 289 -20.22 -1.97 -21.66
CA SER A 289 -21.48 -1.96 -20.92
C SER A 289 -21.21 -1.53 -19.48
N LEU A 290 -21.93 -0.51 -19.00
CA LEU A 290 -21.86 0.03 -17.63
C LEU A 290 -23.25 0.01 -16.97
N ARG A 291 -24.09 -0.97 -17.32
CA ARG A 291 -25.45 -1.09 -16.77
C ARG A 291 -25.40 -1.34 -15.28
N GLY A 292 -26.17 -0.60 -14.49
CA GLY A 292 -26.15 -0.76 -13.04
C GLY A 292 -24.81 -0.37 -12.35
N ALA A 293 -23.85 0.22 -13.07
CA ALA A 293 -22.57 0.58 -12.49
C ALA A 293 -22.68 1.79 -11.55
N ASN A 294 -21.85 1.83 -10.52
CA ASN A 294 -21.72 2.99 -9.64
C ASN A 294 -20.58 3.90 -10.14
N LEU A 295 -20.93 5.08 -10.64
CA LEU A 295 -20.00 6.09 -11.15
C LEU A 295 -19.86 7.31 -10.21
N MET A 296 -20.43 7.25 -9.00
CA MET A 296 -20.36 8.37 -8.06
C MET A 296 -18.91 8.80 -7.80
N THR A 297 -18.62 10.10 -7.85
CA THR A 297 -17.28 10.69 -7.69
C THR A 297 -16.23 10.26 -8.74
N ALA A 298 -16.62 9.52 -9.78
CA ALA A 298 -15.71 9.12 -10.85
C ALA A 298 -15.37 10.31 -11.77
N ASP A 299 -14.10 10.44 -12.15
CA ASP A 299 -13.67 11.38 -13.18
C ASP A 299 -13.53 10.66 -14.53
N LEU A 300 -14.52 10.86 -15.38
CA LEU A 300 -14.63 10.43 -16.76
C LEU A 300 -14.45 11.60 -17.75
N SER A 301 -14.03 12.79 -17.30
CA SER A 301 -14.02 14.03 -18.09
C SER A 301 -13.23 13.93 -19.40
N GLN A 302 -12.25 13.02 -19.44
CA GLN A 302 -11.40 12.74 -20.60
C GLN A 302 -11.63 11.35 -21.20
N ALA A 303 -12.62 10.60 -20.72
CA ALA A 303 -12.92 9.25 -21.20
C ALA A 303 -13.59 9.28 -22.59
N ASN A 304 -13.28 8.28 -23.42
CA ASN A 304 -14.06 8.03 -24.62
C ASN A 304 -15.26 7.13 -24.31
N LEU A 305 -16.45 7.73 -24.20
CA LEU A 305 -17.74 7.04 -23.96
C LEU A 305 -18.49 6.66 -25.24
N THR A 306 -17.84 6.67 -26.42
CA THR A 306 -18.50 6.40 -27.70
C THR A 306 -19.21 5.05 -27.69
N LEU A 307 -20.55 5.06 -27.85
CA LEU A 307 -21.41 3.87 -27.83
C LEU A 307 -21.31 3.06 -26.53
N ALA A 308 -20.86 3.64 -25.42
CA ALA A 308 -20.99 3.01 -24.12
C ALA A 308 -22.47 2.83 -23.77
N GLU A 309 -22.81 1.70 -23.14
CA GLU A 309 -24.17 1.34 -22.78
C GLU A 309 -24.41 1.60 -21.29
N PHE A 310 -25.49 2.30 -20.99
CA PHE A 310 -25.94 2.63 -19.64
C PHE A 310 -27.41 2.28 -19.49
N ASP A 311 -27.92 2.26 -18.25
CA ASP A 311 -29.35 2.17 -17.97
C ASP A 311 -29.73 2.93 -16.69
N GLY A 312 -31.01 2.87 -16.31
CA GLY A 312 -31.54 3.56 -15.14
C GLY A 312 -31.03 3.04 -13.79
N GLU A 313 -30.27 1.94 -13.78
CA GLU A 313 -29.60 1.45 -12.58
C GLU A 313 -28.16 2.00 -12.48
N THR A 314 -27.60 2.55 -13.56
CA THR A 314 -26.31 3.25 -13.51
C THR A 314 -26.45 4.55 -12.73
N VAL A 315 -25.68 4.71 -11.65
CA VAL A 315 -25.80 5.85 -10.73
C VAL A 315 -24.60 6.80 -10.81
N TYR A 316 -24.85 8.10 -10.63
CA TYR A 316 -23.84 9.16 -10.55
C TYR A 316 -24.28 10.25 -9.58
N ASN A 317 -23.36 11.15 -9.18
CA ASN A 317 -23.65 12.28 -8.31
C ASN A 317 -23.05 13.58 -8.86
N ASP A 318 -23.18 14.68 -8.11
CA ASP A 318 -22.66 16.00 -8.51
C ASP A 318 -21.14 16.06 -8.66
N ASP A 319 -20.42 15.12 -8.01
CA ASP A 319 -18.96 15.00 -8.07
C ASP A 319 -18.48 14.14 -9.25
N THR A 320 -19.38 13.43 -9.93
CA THR A 320 -19.05 12.65 -11.12
C THR A 320 -18.77 13.58 -12.30
N LEU A 321 -17.55 13.55 -12.85
CA LEU A 321 -17.16 14.38 -13.98
C LEU A 321 -17.32 13.60 -15.30
N PHE A 322 -18.17 14.08 -16.20
CA PHE A 322 -18.36 13.49 -17.53
C PHE A 322 -17.64 14.30 -18.62
N PRO A 323 -17.40 13.71 -19.81
CA PRO A 323 -16.96 14.48 -20.97
C PRO A 323 -17.92 15.63 -21.28
N ALA A 324 -17.40 16.79 -21.72
CA ALA A 324 -18.18 18.02 -21.86
C ALA A 324 -19.45 17.92 -22.75
N GLU A 325 -19.50 16.95 -23.67
CA GLU A 325 -20.63 16.72 -24.58
C GLU A 325 -21.56 15.57 -24.14
N PHE A 326 -21.26 14.93 -23.01
CA PHE A 326 -22.04 13.80 -22.50
C PHE A 326 -23.15 14.29 -21.55
N ASP A 327 -24.40 13.98 -21.88
CA ASP A 327 -25.56 14.22 -21.03
C ASP A 327 -25.94 12.91 -20.30
N PRO A 328 -25.66 12.78 -18.99
CA PRO A 328 -25.94 11.56 -18.24
C PRO A 328 -27.44 11.26 -18.14
N VAL A 329 -28.29 12.29 -18.08
CA VAL A 329 -29.75 12.11 -18.00
C VAL A 329 -30.28 11.59 -19.32
N ALA A 330 -29.82 12.15 -20.45
CA ALA A 330 -30.20 11.66 -21.78
C ALA A 330 -29.66 10.26 -22.09
N ALA A 331 -28.51 9.89 -21.52
CA ALA A 331 -27.95 8.54 -21.57
C ALA A 331 -28.69 7.54 -20.65
N GLY A 332 -29.63 8.01 -19.82
CA GLY A 332 -30.51 7.19 -18.99
C GLY A 332 -29.98 6.89 -17.59
N LEU A 333 -28.92 7.57 -17.13
CA LEU A 333 -28.35 7.38 -15.79
C LEU A 333 -29.25 8.03 -14.73
N THR A 334 -29.19 7.49 -13.51
CA THR A 334 -29.90 8.01 -12.34
C THR A 334 -28.97 8.83 -11.46
N HIS A 335 -29.35 10.06 -11.16
CA HIS A 335 -28.63 10.89 -10.20
C HIS A 335 -28.98 10.48 -8.77
N HIS A 336 -27.98 10.44 -7.90
CA HIS A 336 -28.10 10.18 -6.47
C HIS A 336 -27.42 11.28 -5.66
N ASP A 337 -28.01 11.59 -4.50
CA ASP A 337 -27.40 12.49 -3.51
C ASP A 337 -26.12 11.86 -2.94
N SER A 338 -25.07 12.68 -2.73
CA SER A 338 -23.85 12.25 -2.06
C SER A 338 -23.94 12.47 -0.55
N ILE A 339 -23.34 11.56 0.22
CA ILE A 339 -22.99 11.84 1.62
C ILE A 339 -21.57 12.38 1.61
N ARG A 340 -21.35 13.53 2.24
CA ARG A 340 -20.00 14.11 2.33
C ARG A 340 -19.08 13.12 3.04
N GLY A 341 -17.99 12.73 2.37
CA GLY A 341 -17.01 11.76 2.86
C GLY A 341 -17.33 10.29 2.57
N ASP A 342 -18.45 9.98 1.89
CA ASP A 342 -18.73 8.66 1.32
C ASP A 342 -18.12 8.60 -0.09
N TYR A 343 -16.96 7.96 -0.19
CA TYR A 343 -16.14 7.95 -1.39
C TYR A 343 -16.31 6.68 -2.22
N ASN A 344 -16.85 5.61 -1.64
CA ASN A 344 -17.21 4.40 -2.38
C ASN A 344 -18.67 4.45 -2.89
N GLY A 345 -19.46 5.43 -2.46
CA GLY A 345 -20.84 5.64 -2.86
C GLY A 345 -21.78 4.55 -2.35
N ASN A 346 -21.51 3.99 -1.18
CA ASN A 346 -22.35 2.95 -0.56
C ASN A 346 -23.41 3.52 0.40
N LEU A 347 -23.48 4.85 0.54
CA LEU A 347 -24.36 5.61 1.43
C LEU A 347 -24.08 5.38 2.92
N THR A 348 -22.86 4.95 3.26
CA THR A 348 -22.36 4.84 4.62
C THR A 348 -21.00 5.53 4.73
N ILE A 349 -20.62 5.91 5.95
CA ILE A 349 -19.29 6.46 6.24
C ILE A 349 -18.54 5.38 7.00
N ASP A 350 -17.58 4.74 6.34
CA ASP A 350 -16.88 3.58 6.86
C ASP A 350 -15.35 3.61 6.58
N ALA A 351 -14.66 2.54 6.95
CA ALA A 351 -13.21 2.44 6.83
C ALA A 351 -12.74 2.44 5.36
N GLU A 352 -13.57 1.96 4.42
CA GLU A 352 -13.22 1.96 3.01
C GLU A 352 -13.13 3.39 2.47
N ASP A 353 -13.99 4.31 2.94
CA ASP A 353 -13.98 5.70 2.50
C ASP A 353 -12.69 6.42 2.89
N ILE A 354 -12.26 6.32 4.15
CA ILE A 354 -10.99 6.93 4.58
C ILE A 354 -9.79 6.27 3.92
N ASP A 355 -9.89 4.98 3.59
CA ASP A 355 -8.88 4.29 2.80
C ASP A 355 -8.83 4.85 1.36
N VAL A 356 -9.97 5.21 0.76
CA VAL A 356 -10.00 5.93 -0.53
C VAL A 356 -9.34 7.29 -0.42
N LEU A 357 -9.71 8.09 0.58
CA LEU A 357 -9.14 9.42 0.79
C LEU A 357 -7.62 9.36 0.90
N ARG A 358 -7.13 8.38 1.65
CA ARG A 358 -5.70 8.09 1.79
C ARG A 358 -4.99 7.80 0.46
N LEU A 359 -5.65 7.16 -0.51
CA LEU A 359 -5.07 6.95 -1.84
C LEU A 359 -4.96 8.24 -2.66
N LYS A 360 -5.81 9.22 -2.37
CA LYS A 360 -5.84 10.49 -3.07
C LYS A 360 -4.85 11.49 -2.48
N VAL A 361 -4.62 11.44 -1.16
CA VAL A 361 -3.63 12.23 -0.43
C VAL A 361 -2.20 11.75 -0.75
N PRO A 362 -1.36 12.53 -1.48
CA PRO A 362 -0.01 12.10 -1.82
C PRO A 362 0.92 12.12 -0.60
N ARG A 363 1.72 11.07 -0.40
CA ARG A 363 2.76 11.01 0.65
C ARG A 363 3.79 12.17 0.59
N THR A 364 3.90 12.90 -0.53
CA THR A 364 4.93 13.91 -0.78
C THR A 364 4.51 15.36 -0.54
N GLY A 365 3.29 15.62 -0.07
CA GLY A 365 2.92 16.97 0.35
C GLY A 365 1.51 17.35 -0.08
N PHE A 366 1.21 17.49 -1.38
CA PHE A 366 -0.08 18.05 -1.83
C PHE A 366 -0.32 17.66 -3.30
N ARG A 367 -1.60 17.58 -3.72
CA ARG A 367 -1.98 17.56 -5.14
C ARG A 367 -2.67 18.88 -5.47
N ASP A 368 -2.14 19.65 -6.43
CA ASP A 368 -2.64 20.99 -6.81
C ASP A 368 -4.05 21.00 -7.45
N SER A 369 -4.68 19.85 -7.63
CA SER A 369 -6.02 19.79 -8.22
C SER A 369 -6.76 18.54 -7.75
N ASP A 370 -7.78 18.79 -6.94
CA ASP A 370 -8.99 17.99 -6.88
C ASP A 370 -10.03 18.69 -7.78
N PRO A 371 -10.15 18.29 -9.06
CA PRO A 371 -10.94 19.05 -10.04
C PRO A 371 -12.42 19.19 -9.67
N ALA A 372 -12.94 18.31 -8.82
CA ALA A 372 -14.31 18.33 -8.32
C ALA A 372 -14.44 18.95 -6.91
N GLY A 373 -13.34 19.06 -6.15
CA GLY A 373 -13.37 19.43 -4.72
C GLY A 373 -14.00 18.37 -3.82
N ALA A 374 -14.13 17.12 -4.29
CA ALA A 374 -14.75 16.02 -3.56
C ALA A 374 -13.91 15.53 -2.36
N PHE A 375 -12.58 15.61 -2.47
CA PHE A 375 -11.59 15.14 -1.51
C PHE A 375 -10.91 16.26 -0.71
N ASP A 376 -10.91 17.51 -1.21
CA ASP A 376 -10.48 18.71 -0.45
C ASP A 376 -11.59 19.11 0.53
N LEU A 377 -11.60 18.44 1.68
CA LEU A 377 -12.64 18.56 2.69
C LEU A 377 -12.53 19.87 3.47
N ASN A 378 -11.33 20.39 3.67
CA ASN A 378 -11.12 21.62 4.44
C ASN A 378 -11.18 22.90 3.59
N GLU A 379 -11.39 22.76 2.28
CA GLU A 379 -11.52 23.81 1.27
C GLU A 379 -10.30 24.75 1.22
N ASP A 380 -9.10 24.24 1.57
CA ASP A 380 -7.86 25.02 1.55
C ASP A 380 -7.15 25.00 0.19
N GLY A 381 -7.71 24.27 -0.77
CA GLY A 381 -7.22 24.11 -2.13
C GLY A 381 -6.14 23.04 -2.25
N ARG A 382 -5.92 22.23 -1.21
CA ARG A 382 -4.88 21.19 -1.18
C ARG A 382 -5.45 19.90 -0.66
N LEU A 383 -5.11 18.83 -1.37
CA LEU A 383 -5.39 17.49 -0.91
C LEU A 383 -4.24 16.95 -0.04
N ASP A 384 -4.42 16.95 1.27
CA ASP A 384 -3.40 16.59 2.27
C ASP A 384 -3.93 15.92 3.55
N ILE A 385 -3.08 15.83 4.58
CA ILE A 385 -3.43 15.21 5.87
C ILE A 385 -4.53 15.96 6.62
N GLY A 386 -4.71 17.26 6.35
CA GLY A 386 -5.75 18.10 6.90
C GLY A 386 -7.14 17.65 6.46
N ASP A 387 -7.31 17.19 5.21
CA ASP A 387 -8.57 16.61 4.75
C ASP A 387 -8.88 15.31 5.48
N ARG A 388 -7.87 14.46 5.64
CA ARG A 388 -8.01 13.22 6.38
C ARG A 388 -8.35 13.48 7.85
N GLN A 389 -7.76 14.50 8.45
CA GLN A 389 -8.13 14.94 9.80
C GLN A 389 -9.60 15.42 9.83
N MET A 390 -10.03 16.20 8.85
CA MET A 390 -11.43 16.66 8.78
C MET A 390 -12.40 15.49 8.59
N TRP A 391 -12.04 14.48 7.80
CA TRP A 391 -12.83 13.27 7.65
C TRP A 391 -12.98 12.53 8.99
N VAL A 392 -11.88 12.28 9.70
CA VAL A 392 -11.90 11.57 10.99
C VAL A 392 -12.70 12.35 12.04
N THR A 393 -12.41 13.65 12.17
CA THR A 393 -12.88 14.45 13.30
C THR A 393 -14.28 15.04 13.11
N ASP A 394 -14.60 15.51 11.91
CA ASP A 394 -15.85 16.24 11.65
C ASP A 394 -16.89 15.41 10.89
N ILE A 395 -16.45 14.52 9.98
CA ILE A 395 -17.36 13.68 9.18
C ILE A 395 -17.71 12.39 9.93
N ALA A 396 -16.71 11.53 10.18
CA ALA A 396 -16.92 10.26 10.88
C ALA A 396 -17.14 10.46 12.39
N GLN A 397 -16.64 11.59 12.93
CA GLN A 397 -16.71 11.91 14.36
C GLN A 397 -16.14 10.79 15.24
N THR A 398 -14.99 10.28 14.83
CA THR A 398 -14.27 9.15 15.45
C THR A 398 -12.85 9.58 15.84
N TRP A 399 -12.11 8.74 16.58
CA TRP A 399 -10.73 8.97 17.00
C TRP A 399 -9.73 8.27 16.07
N TYR A 400 -8.54 8.84 15.92
CA TYR A 400 -7.42 8.02 15.45
C TYR A 400 -7.20 6.87 16.44
N GLY A 401 -7.13 5.63 15.93
CA GLY A 401 -7.10 4.44 16.78
C GLY A 401 -8.39 3.62 16.76
N ASP A 402 -9.54 4.23 16.45
CA ASP A 402 -10.84 3.55 16.43
C ASP A 402 -11.02 2.80 15.11
N THR A 403 -10.64 1.53 15.11
CA THR A 403 -10.54 0.65 13.94
C THR A 403 -11.90 0.32 13.35
N ASN A 404 -12.94 0.21 14.18
CA ASN A 404 -14.29 -0.18 13.78
C ASN A 404 -15.26 1.01 13.60
N LEU A 405 -14.78 2.23 13.86
CA LEU A 405 -15.50 3.49 13.71
C LEU A 405 -16.75 3.61 14.61
N ASP A 406 -16.75 2.97 15.78
CA ASP A 406 -17.84 3.08 16.77
C ASP A 406 -17.82 4.37 17.62
N ARG A 407 -16.85 5.24 17.31
CA ARG A 407 -16.53 6.54 17.91
C ARG A 407 -15.82 6.45 19.24
N VAL A 408 -15.35 5.28 19.63
CA VAL A 408 -14.56 5.02 20.84
C VAL A 408 -13.25 4.37 20.42
N PHE A 409 -12.13 4.90 20.88
CA PHE A 409 -10.85 4.19 20.75
C PHE A 409 -10.59 3.43 22.04
N ASP A 410 -10.59 2.10 22.01
CA ASP A 410 -10.34 1.25 23.17
C ASP A 410 -9.50 -0.01 22.85
N SER A 411 -9.43 -0.94 23.81
CA SER A 411 -8.66 -2.18 23.63
C SER A 411 -9.18 -3.09 22.51
N GLY A 412 -10.47 -3.02 22.18
CA GLY A 412 -11.10 -3.77 21.09
C GLY A 412 -10.48 -3.39 19.75
N ASP A 413 -10.27 -2.11 19.51
CA ASP A 413 -9.67 -1.61 18.27
C ASP A 413 -8.22 -2.05 18.10
N LEU A 414 -7.46 -2.05 19.21
CA LEU A 414 -6.08 -2.54 19.21
C LEU A 414 -6.03 -4.03 18.90
N ILE A 415 -6.95 -4.81 19.48
CA ILE A 415 -7.06 -6.25 19.21
C ILE A 415 -7.41 -6.47 17.74
N GLU A 416 -8.35 -5.71 17.19
CA GLU A 416 -8.76 -5.81 15.80
C GLU A 416 -7.61 -5.51 14.84
N ALA A 417 -6.94 -4.36 14.99
CA ALA A 417 -5.80 -3.98 14.17
C ALA A 417 -4.66 -5.01 14.25
N LEU A 418 -4.29 -5.46 15.46
CA LEU A 418 -3.25 -6.48 15.65
C LEU A 418 -3.64 -7.85 15.10
N SER A 419 -4.94 -8.19 15.10
CA SER A 419 -5.43 -9.46 14.55
C SER A 419 -5.31 -9.54 13.03
N SER A 420 -5.13 -8.41 12.33
CA SER A 420 -4.80 -8.39 10.90
C SER A 420 -3.46 -9.06 10.59
N GLY A 421 -2.57 -9.16 11.59
CA GLY A 421 -1.22 -9.69 11.44
C GLY A 421 -0.26 -8.75 10.72
N LEU A 422 -0.68 -7.57 10.28
CA LEU A 422 0.13 -6.64 9.48
C LEU A 422 1.13 -5.79 10.29
N TYR A 423 1.12 -5.90 11.62
CA TYR A 423 1.99 -5.10 12.49
C TYR A 423 3.47 -5.36 12.20
N GLU A 424 4.22 -4.29 11.89
CA GLU A 424 5.65 -4.32 11.55
C GLU A 424 5.97 -5.23 10.35
N GLN A 425 4.96 -5.60 9.54
CA GLN A 425 5.22 -6.30 8.28
C GLN A 425 5.84 -5.36 7.24
N SER A 426 6.69 -5.93 6.40
CA SER A 426 7.30 -5.22 5.28
C SER A 426 6.21 -4.63 4.37
N PRO A 427 6.22 -3.32 4.08
CA PRO A 427 5.24 -2.66 3.20
C PRO A 427 5.30 -3.15 1.74
N ARG A 428 6.25 -4.03 1.43
CA ARG A 428 6.37 -4.72 0.14
C ARG A 428 5.34 -5.83 -0.01
N VAL A 429 4.85 -6.37 1.11
CA VAL A 429 4.00 -7.56 1.16
C VAL A 429 2.52 -7.22 1.06
N THR A 430 2.02 -6.36 1.96
CA THR A 430 0.61 -5.98 2.01
C THR A 430 0.47 -4.60 2.61
N ARG A 431 -0.33 -3.74 1.98
CA ARG A 431 -0.69 -2.43 2.56
C ARG A 431 -1.80 -2.60 3.58
N ALA A 432 -1.62 -1.98 4.74
CA ALA A 432 -2.67 -1.78 5.72
C ALA A 432 -3.62 -0.64 5.23
N GLY A 433 -4.88 -0.77 5.62
CA GLY A 433 -5.87 0.31 5.65
C GLY A 433 -6.29 0.59 7.10
N TRP A 434 -7.25 1.49 7.29
CA TRP A 434 -7.70 1.98 8.58
C TRP A 434 -8.08 0.84 9.55
N ALA A 435 -8.93 -0.08 9.09
CA ALA A 435 -9.40 -1.23 9.88
C ALA A 435 -8.29 -2.24 10.24
N SER A 436 -7.10 -2.09 9.66
CA SER A 436 -5.93 -2.92 9.96
C SER A 436 -4.81 -2.15 10.68
N GLY A 437 -5.09 -0.90 11.09
CA GLY A 437 -4.19 -0.10 11.91
C GLY A 437 -3.42 1.02 11.19
N ASP A 438 -3.64 1.28 9.90
CA ASP A 438 -3.03 2.41 9.16
C ASP A 438 -3.72 3.74 9.51
N TRP A 439 -3.63 4.15 10.77
CA TRP A 439 -4.29 5.35 11.28
C TRP A 439 -3.57 6.62 10.88
N ASN A 440 -2.30 6.58 10.49
CA ASN A 440 -1.62 7.74 9.90
C ASN A 440 -1.81 7.86 8.38
N GLY A 441 -2.29 6.80 7.72
CA GLY A 441 -2.61 6.75 6.29
C GLY A 441 -1.39 6.52 5.39
N ASP A 442 -0.23 6.19 5.95
CA ASP A 442 0.95 5.92 5.16
C ASP A 442 0.81 4.57 4.44
N GLY A 443 0.09 3.58 4.96
CA GLY A 443 -0.07 2.24 4.39
C GLY A 443 0.62 1.12 5.12
N ARG A 444 1.19 1.43 6.26
CA ARG A 444 1.82 0.50 7.17
C ARG A 444 0.95 0.43 8.41
N PHE A 445 1.12 -0.66 9.13
CA PHE A 445 0.69 -0.70 10.50
C PHE A 445 1.94 -0.90 11.34
N ASP A 446 2.47 0.19 11.88
CA ASP A 446 3.71 0.18 12.65
C ASP A 446 3.61 1.12 13.86
N SER A 447 4.73 1.26 14.58
CA SER A 447 4.77 2.12 15.77
C SER A 447 4.34 3.58 15.53
N GLU A 448 4.45 4.12 14.32
CA GLU A 448 4.04 5.50 14.02
C GLU A 448 2.51 5.68 14.06
N ASP A 449 1.74 4.65 13.74
CA ASP A 449 0.27 4.68 13.84
C ASP A 449 -0.18 4.81 15.30
N PHE A 450 0.48 4.09 16.20
CA PHE A 450 0.22 4.21 17.64
C PHE A 450 0.54 5.61 18.15
N VAL A 451 1.59 6.25 17.64
CA VAL A 451 1.92 7.63 18.01
C VAL A 451 0.79 8.57 17.62
N VAL A 452 0.23 8.44 16.41
CA VAL A 452 -0.89 9.27 15.96
C VAL A 452 -2.15 9.02 16.79
N ALA A 453 -2.52 7.76 17.03
CA ALA A 453 -3.70 7.42 17.82
C ALA A 453 -3.61 7.90 19.28
N ILE A 454 -2.44 7.75 19.91
CA ILE A 454 -2.19 8.22 21.27
C ILE A 454 -2.15 9.75 21.32
N ALA A 455 -1.59 10.41 20.30
CA ALA A 455 -1.51 11.87 20.24
C ALA A 455 -2.88 12.54 20.10
N ASP A 456 -3.84 11.92 19.40
CA ASP A 456 -5.25 12.38 19.35
C ASP A 456 -5.94 12.25 20.73
N GLY A 457 -5.43 11.37 21.59
CA GLY A 457 -5.84 11.26 23.00
C GLY A 457 -7.16 10.53 23.23
N GLY A 458 -7.67 9.83 22.20
CA GLY A 458 -8.99 9.19 22.22
C GLY A 458 -9.14 8.04 23.22
N TYR A 459 -8.05 7.35 23.55
CA TYR A 459 -8.07 6.09 24.31
C TYR A 459 -8.73 6.21 25.70
N ASP A 460 -8.55 7.36 26.36
CA ASP A 460 -9.15 7.65 27.67
C ASP A 460 -10.32 8.64 27.58
N ALA A 461 -10.64 9.15 26.38
CA ALA A 461 -11.62 10.21 26.17
C ALA A 461 -13.07 9.68 26.04
N GLY A 462 -13.24 8.41 25.66
CA GLY A 462 -14.54 7.81 25.39
C GLY A 462 -15.17 8.33 24.09
N ASN A 463 -16.50 8.24 23.97
CA ASN A 463 -17.20 8.55 22.71
C ASN A 463 -16.98 10.01 22.26
N ARG A 464 -16.41 10.22 21.06
CA ARG A 464 -16.08 11.56 20.52
C ARG A 464 -17.31 12.46 20.35
N GLY A 465 -18.45 11.88 19.96
CA GLY A 465 -19.72 12.62 19.83
C GLY A 465 -20.22 13.19 21.15
N ALA A 466 -20.00 12.48 22.27
CA ALA A 466 -20.36 12.96 23.61
C ALA A 466 -19.33 13.98 24.17
N ALA A 467 -18.08 13.94 23.72
CA ALA A 467 -17.05 14.90 24.10
C ALA A 467 -17.32 16.30 23.51
N LEU A 468 -17.88 16.38 22.30
CA LEU A 468 -18.32 17.63 21.66
C LEU A 468 -19.55 18.24 22.37
N ASP A 469 -20.51 17.43 22.82
CA ASP A 469 -21.67 17.90 23.61
C ASP A 469 -21.29 18.42 25.01
N ARG A 470 -20.18 17.94 25.59
CA ARG A 470 -19.62 18.49 26.84
C ARG A 470 -18.87 19.81 26.66
N ALA A 471 -18.55 20.18 25.42
CA ALA A 471 -17.93 21.46 25.07
C ALA A 471 -18.96 22.56 24.77
N VAL A 472 -20.25 22.35 25.07
CA VAL A 472 -21.25 23.44 25.14
C VAL A 472 -20.83 24.40 26.27
N PRO A 473 -20.46 25.66 25.99
CA PRO A 473 -20.31 26.65 27.04
C PRO A 473 -21.69 26.89 27.63
N GLU A 474 -21.80 26.91 28.96
CA GLU A 474 -23.06 27.23 29.65
C GLU A 474 -23.76 28.43 29.01
N PRO A 475 -25.12 28.46 28.96
CA PRO A 475 -25.84 29.56 28.34
C PRO A 475 -25.47 30.84 29.09
N LEU A 476 -24.65 31.67 28.44
CA LEU A 476 -24.33 33.00 28.93
C LEU A 476 -25.64 33.74 29.10
N THR A 477 -26.01 33.92 30.37
CA THR A 477 -27.04 34.80 30.89
C THR A 477 -27.09 36.12 30.10
N VAL A 478 -28.06 36.27 29.19
CA VAL A 478 -28.35 37.57 28.54
C VAL A 478 -29.27 38.46 29.41
N TRP A 479 -29.67 38.02 30.60
CA TRP A 479 -30.52 38.81 31.50
C TRP A 479 -29.85 40.02 32.19
N PRO A 480 -28.51 40.19 32.31
CA PRO A 480 -27.95 41.44 32.84
C PRO A 480 -27.79 42.55 31.78
N LEU A 481 -27.82 42.24 30.48
CA LEU A 481 -27.60 43.24 29.42
C LEU A 481 -28.84 44.13 29.13
N ILE A 482 -30.00 43.79 29.68
CA ILE A 482 -31.21 44.63 29.61
C ILE A 482 -31.31 45.62 30.78
N LEU A 483 -30.56 45.43 31.88
CA LEU A 483 -30.54 46.40 33.00
C LEU A 483 -29.49 47.51 32.85
N GLY A 484 -28.48 47.34 31.99
CA GLY A 484 -27.43 48.35 31.74
C GLY A 484 -27.87 49.52 30.83
N CYS A 485 -28.85 49.31 29.97
CA CYS A 485 -29.35 50.35 29.04
C CYS A 485 -30.52 51.17 29.62
N ALA A 486 -31.05 50.83 30.80
CA ALA A 486 -32.11 51.60 31.47
C ALA A 486 -31.58 52.67 32.43
N LEU A 487 -30.28 52.70 32.75
CA LEU A 487 -29.68 53.68 33.67
C LEU A 487 -28.90 54.82 32.98
N LEU A 488 -28.69 54.75 31.65
CA LEU A 488 -28.13 55.87 30.87
C LEU A 488 -29.20 56.73 30.18
N GLY A 489 -30.49 56.37 30.32
CA GLY A 489 -31.63 57.14 29.81
C GLY A 489 -32.23 58.16 30.79
N HIS A 490 -31.77 58.19 32.05
CA HIS A 490 -32.42 59.00 33.11
C HIS A 490 -31.58 60.20 33.61
N GLU A 491 -30.40 60.47 33.05
CA GLU A 491 -29.52 61.55 33.57
C GLU A 491 -29.21 62.68 32.57
N HIS A 492 -29.92 62.75 31.43
CA HIS A 492 -29.81 63.90 30.51
C HIS A 492 -31.14 64.56 30.10
N ARG A 493 -32.13 64.54 31.01
CA ARG A 493 -33.23 65.52 31.02
C ARG A 493 -33.26 66.27 32.35
N ARG A 494 -32.46 67.33 32.46
CA ARG A 494 -32.79 68.57 33.17
C ARG A 494 -31.68 69.63 33.00
N ARG A 495 -32.06 70.72 32.31
CA ARG A 495 -31.53 72.12 32.26
C ARG A 495 -31.24 72.55 30.82
N SER A 496 -32.21 73.09 30.05
CA SER A 496 -32.64 74.51 30.00
C SER A 496 -31.46 75.48 29.82
N GLY A 497 -31.37 76.35 28.82
CA GLY A 497 -32.28 76.74 27.74
C GLY A 497 -31.67 77.88 26.89
N TRP A 498 -32.42 78.32 25.87
CA TRP A 498 -32.23 79.55 25.04
C TRP A 498 -30.98 79.55 24.13
N SER A 499 -30.94 80.06 22.90
CA SER A 499 -31.89 80.77 22.03
C SER A 499 -31.31 80.86 20.60
N ASN A 500 -32.19 81.02 19.62
CA ASN A 500 -32.02 81.67 18.31
C ASN A 500 -31.26 80.98 17.14
N ARG A 501 -32.07 80.77 16.09
CA ARG A 501 -31.81 80.60 14.63
C ARG A 501 -31.06 81.81 14.00
N PRO A 502 -30.85 81.91 12.66
CA PRO A 502 -30.82 80.91 11.54
C PRO A 502 -29.66 81.10 10.53
N SER A 503 -29.73 80.34 9.41
CA SER A 503 -29.32 80.66 8.00
C SER A 503 -27.96 80.11 7.55
N ALA A 504 -27.72 79.66 6.31
CA ALA A 504 -28.49 79.46 5.08
C ALA A 504 -27.55 78.80 4.03
N ILE A 505 -28.11 78.02 3.07
CA ILE A 505 -27.83 78.00 1.59
C ILE A 505 -26.37 77.73 1.15
N MET A 506 -25.99 76.73 0.32
CA MET A 506 -26.18 76.56 -1.15
C MET A 506 -25.40 75.29 -1.56
N ARG A 507 -25.96 74.26 -2.20
CA ARG A 507 -25.98 73.94 -3.66
C ARG A 507 -24.71 74.25 -4.50
N GLY A 508 -24.25 73.24 -5.23
CA GLY A 508 -23.52 73.34 -6.52
C GLY A 508 -22.59 72.13 -6.78
N PHE A 509 -23.03 71.06 -7.45
CA PHE A 509 -22.97 70.76 -8.90
C PHE A 509 -21.57 70.43 -9.49
N VAL A 510 -21.42 69.17 -9.93
CA VAL A 510 -20.94 68.68 -11.26
C VAL A 510 -19.49 68.96 -11.71
N SER A 511 -18.73 67.91 -12.05
CA SER A 511 -18.51 67.50 -13.45
C SER A 511 -17.60 66.28 -13.62
N ILE A 512 -18.04 65.44 -14.56
CA ILE A 512 -17.40 64.29 -15.21
C ILE A 512 -16.26 64.74 -16.14
N THR A 513 -15.26 63.87 -16.32
CA THR A 513 -14.62 63.39 -17.58
C THR A 513 -13.25 62.79 -17.20
N ARG A 514 -12.78 61.67 -17.73
CA ARG A 514 -13.21 60.80 -18.83
C ARG A 514 -12.64 59.41 -18.60
#